data_AF-A0A623RWI4-F1
#
_entry.id   AF-A0A623RWI4-F1
#
_cell.length_a   1.000
_cell.length_b   1.000
_cell.length_c   1.000
_cell.angle_alpha   90.00
_cell.angle_beta   90.00
_cell.angle_gamma   90.00
#
_symmetry.space_group_name_H-M   'P 1'
#
loop_
_entity.id
_entity.type
_entity.pdbx_description
1 polymer ?
#
loop_
_entity_poly.entity_id
_entity_poly.type
_entity_poly.pdbx_seq_one_letter_code
_entity_poly.pdbx_strand_id
1 'polypeptide(L)'
;MTTLSKNVMQHRKVLKETGLAFAKSIPLVGPHIEAAEKMFTLFSEINATTCRDRFNRYIMGIGEICDDEVDISREHFSALVKKLVLDDEDKKTEYYIRLTVSLARSSLNDDEKLFFIHILSGLTCFDIEYARKLYITTSSPIKGYKSTVLAQVSLTSQKSGMALRSLNKLITSGLVYEDRAGEIQANPMFKLTDELERLLGFIFHKDDLEPEALSIEPKEEYDVIIIESSEIYSGAYPNSIYRSLKAAGIKVCIEKNEDCITTKLAKYFISVKTGSGLNGEGEWIEFGQIYVLKRLDSSSKRFYENEHSETVSISNFKPKDNDQTYDASLLNIALNNIAAFVLNRLSPTT
;
A
#
# COMPACT_ATOMS: atom_id res chain seq x y z
N MET A 1 34.67 7.43 -21.22
CA MET A 1 35.52 6.23 -21.43
C MET A 1 36.67 6.20 -20.43
N THR A 2 36.59 5.34 -19.42
CA THR A 2 37.68 5.08 -18.48
C THR A 2 37.88 3.58 -18.40
N THR A 3 38.94 3.11 -19.04
CA THR A 3 39.43 1.73 -18.98
C THR A 3 39.85 1.38 -17.54
N LEU A 4 39.29 0.29 -17.01
CA LEU A 4 39.64 -0.29 -15.71
C LEU A 4 41.14 -0.61 -15.64
N SER A 5 41.82 -0.05 -14.63
CA SER A 5 43.27 -0.18 -14.40
C SER A 5 43.59 -0.98 -13.12
N LYS A 6 44.82 -1.49 -13.05
CA LYS A 6 45.52 -2.40 -12.10
C LYS A 6 45.21 -2.32 -10.57
N ASN A 7 44.34 -1.45 -10.09
CA ASN A 7 44.08 -1.22 -8.66
C ASN A 7 43.26 -2.33 -7.97
N VAL A 8 42.58 -3.21 -8.71
CA VAL A 8 41.82 -4.34 -8.14
C VAL A 8 42.74 -5.40 -7.53
N MET A 9 44.00 -5.51 -7.96
CA MET A 9 44.96 -6.46 -7.38
C MET A 9 45.54 -6.00 -6.03
N GLN A 10 45.60 -4.70 -5.74
CA GLN A 10 46.18 -4.19 -4.49
C GLN A 10 45.26 -4.43 -3.29
N HIS A 11 43.93 -4.32 -3.46
CA HIS A 11 42.97 -4.63 -2.40
C HIS A 11 42.98 -6.12 -2.00
N ARG A 12 43.25 -7.03 -2.94
CA ARG A 12 43.45 -8.47 -2.64
C ARG A 12 44.65 -8.73 -1.72
N LYS A 13 45.73 -7.97 -1.87
CA LYS A 13 46.97 -8.18 -1.12
C LYS A 13 46.84 -7.66 0.31
N VAL A 14 46.22 -6.49 0.49
CA VAL A 14 46.04 -5.86 1.82
C VAL A 14 45.05 -6.64 2.71
N LEU A 15 43.95 -7.15 2.17
CA LEU A 15 43.00 -7.99 2.94
C LEU A 15 43.62 -9.35 3.32
N LYS A 16 44.40 -9.95 2.42
CA LYS A 16 45.09 -11.23 2.65
C LYS A 16 46.20 -11.09 3.69
N GLU A 17 46.98 -10.00 3.64
CA GLU A 17 48.05 -9.72 4.60
C GLU A 17 47.52 -9.35 6.00
N THR A 18 46.39 -8.62 6.06
CA THR A 18 45.77 -8.23 7.34
C THR A 18 45.06 -9.40 8.03
N GLY A 19 44.38 -10.27 7.27
CA GLY A 19 43.75 -11.49 7.80
C GLY A 19 44.77 -12.53 8.28
N LEU A 20 45.91 -12.68 7.57
CA LEU A 20 46.98 -13.60 7.95
C LEU A 20 47.72 -13.14 9.21
N ALA A 21 47.85 -11.82 9.42
CA ALA A 21 48.44 -11.26 10.64
C ALA A 21 47.54 -11.50 11.88
N PHE A 22 46.21 -11.42 11.71
CA PHE A 22 45.26 -11.70 12.79
C PHE A 22 45.23 -13.18 13.18
N ALA A 23 45.26 -14.09 12.20
CA ALA A 23 45.29 -15.54 12.42
C ALA A 23 46.55 -16.01 13.18
N LYS A 24 47.71 -15.36 12.95
CA LYS A 24 48.96 -15.64 13.66
C LYS A 24 49.01 -15.11 15.10
N SER A 25 48.07 -14.25 15.49
CA SER A 25 48.04 -13.63 16.82
C SER A 25 47.23 -14.42 17.86
N ILE A 26 46.57 -15.50 17.45
CA ILE A 26 45.75 -16.35 18.32
C ILE A 26 46.59 -17.58 18.71
N PRO A 27 46.89 -17.81 20.00
CA PRO A 27 47.74 -18.91 20.43
C PRO A 27 46.91 -20.20 20.50
N LEU A 28 46.87 -20.96 19.40
CA LEU A 28 46.37 -22.34 19.39
C LEU A 28 47.34 -23.21 18.61
N VAL A 29 47.86 -24.26 19.25
CA VAL A 29 48.86 -25.19 18.69
C VAL A 29 48.15 -26.45 18.18
N GLY A 30 48.47 -26.90 16.96
CA GLY A 30 48.11 -28.25 16.46
C GLY A 30 47.20 -28.29 15.21
N PRO A 31 46.68 -29.49 14.82
CA PRO A 31 45.94 -29.77 13.58
C PRO A 31 44.65 -28.94 13.37
N HIS A 32 44.27 -28.11 14.34
CA HIS A 32 43.19 -27.14 14.25
C HIS A 32 43.58 -25.87 13.45
N ILE A 33 44.86 -25.49 13.37
CA ILE A 33 45.32 -24.37 12.54
C ILE A 33 45.11 -24.68 11.07
N GLU A 34 45.46 -25.90 10.63
CA GLU A 34 45.36 -26.29 9.23
C GLU A 34 43.90 -26.39 8.77
N ALA A 35 43.00 -26.82 9.67
CA ALA A 35 41.55 -26.80 9.44
C ALA A 35 40.99 -25.36 9.40
N ALA A 36 41.45 -24.47 10.28
CA ALA A 36 41.07 -23.07 10.28
C ALA A 36 41.59 -22.34 9.03
N GLU A 37 42.84 -22.55 8.62
CA GLU A 37 43.43 -21.99 7.41
C GLU A 37 42.73 -22.49 6.15
N LYS A 38 42.40 -23.79 6.06
CA LYS A 38 41.59 -24.37 4.98
C LYS A 38 40.17 -23.81 4.97
N MET A 39 39.52 -23.67 6.13
CA MET A 39 38.22 -22.99 6.23
C MET A 39 38.34 -21.53 5.80
N PHE A 40 39.35 -20.77 6.25
CA PHE A 40 39.56 -19.37 5.87
C PHE A 40 39.86 -19.19 4.39
N THR A 41 40.65 -20.08 3.77
CA THR A 41 40.88 -20.08 2.32
C THR A 41 39.60 -20.44 1.58
N LEU A 42 38.88 -21.48 2.00
CA LEU A 42 37.59 -21.85 1.43
C LEU A 42 36.56 -20.71 1.58
N PHE A 43 36.46 -20.06 2.74
CA PHE A 43 35.61 -18.89 2.98
C PHE A 43 36.06 -17.68 2.15
N SER A 44 37.37 -17.47 1.97
CA SER A 44 37.90 -16.37 1.15
C SER A 44 37.66 -16.61 -0.34
N GLU A 45 37.78 -17.85 -0.80
CA GLU A 45 37.52 -18.27 -2.18
C GLU A 45 36.03 -18.27 -2.48
N ILE A 46 35.19 -18.84 -1.60
CA ILE A 46 33.72 -18.81 -1.68
C ILE A 46 33.23 -17.36 -1.63
N ASN A 47 33.73 -16.53 -0.72
CA ASN A 47 33.37 -15.11 -0.71
C ASN A 47 33.85 -14.41 -1.98
N ALA A 48 35.03 -14.73 -2.51
CA ALA A 48 35.51 -14.11 -3.74
C ALA A 48 34.69 -14.52 -4.98
N THR A 49 34.24 -15.77 -5.06
CA THR A 49 33.35 -16.24 -6.15
C THR A 49 31.97 -15.62 -6.00
N THR A 50 31.36 -15.68 -4.81
CA THR A 50 30.04 -15.10 -4.55
C THR A 50 30.02 -13.58 -4.79
N CYS A 51 31.06 -12.86 -4.34
CA CYS A 51 31.20 -11.43 -4.60
C CYS A 51 31.36 -11.12 -6.09
N ARG A 52 32.13 -11.95 -6.82
CA ARG A 52 32.32 -11.79 -8.26
C ARG A 52 31.03 -12.05 -9.03
N ASP A 53 30.32 -13.11 -8.70
CA ASP A 53 29.06 -13.48 -9.36
C ASP A 53 27.99 -12.43 -9.10
N ARG A 54 27.91 -11.91 -7.87
CA ARG A 54 27.01 -10.81 -7.52
C ARG A 54 27.35 -9.53 -8.27
N PHE A 55 28.63 -9.15 -8.31
CA PHE A 55 29.08 -7.98 -9.07
C PHE A 55 28.78 -8.13 -10.56
N ASN A 56 29.02 -9.32 -11.14
CA ASN A 56 28.69 -9.60 -12.54
C ASN A 56 27.18 -9.46 -12.79
N ARG A 57 26.34 -10.04 -11.93
CA ARG A 57 24.87 -9.93 -12.02
C ARG A 57 24.42 -8.47 -11.93
N TYR A 58 25.02 -7.70 -11.03
CA TYR A 58 24.76 -6.27 -10.90
C TYR A 58 25.08 -5.49 -12.19
N ILE A 59 26.27 -5.69 -12.77
CA ILE A 59 26.65 -5.01 -14.02
C ILE A 59 25.78 -5.44 -15.20
N MET A 60 25.52 -6.75 -15.33
CA MET A 60 24.66 -7.27 -16.40
C MET A 60 23.23 -6.74 -16.27
N GLY A 61 22.65 -6.79 -15.07
CA GLY A 61 21.30 -6.31 -14.83
C GLY A 61 21.13 -4.81 -15.08
N ILE A 62 22.16 -3.99 -14.83
CA ILE A 62 22.12 -2.57 -15.23
C ILE A 62 21.95 -2.45 -16.74
N GLY A 63 22.71 -3.24 -17.53
CA GLY A 63 22.60 -3.25 -18.99
C GLY A 63 21.29 -3.85 -19.51
N GLU A 64 20.63 -4.73 -18.76
CA GLU A 64 19.31 -5.28 -19.12
C GLU A 64 18.17 -4.26 -18.90
N ILE A 65 18.30 -3.37 -17.90
CA ILE A 65 17.28 -2.35 -17.58
C ILE A 65 17.50 -1.04 -18.36
N CYS A 66 18.74 -0.75 -18.74
CA CYS A 66 19.12 0.49 -19.40
C CYS A 66 20.03 0.21 -20.60
N ASP A 67 19.50 0.38 -21.80
CA ASP A 67 20.26 0.30 -23.06
C ASP A 67 21.19 1.51 -23.26
N ASP A 68 20.88 2.63 -22.61
CA ASP A 68 21.67 3.87 -22.68
C ASP A 68 22.82 3.90 -21.66
N GLU A 69 23.82 4.76 -21.89
CA GLU A 69 24.89 5.00 -20.91
C GLU A 69 24.30 5.52 -19.59
N VAL A 70 24.59 4.80 -18.49
CA VAL A 70 24.18 5.19 -17.14
C VAL A 70 25.14 6.27 -16.63
N ASP A 71 24.67 7.52 -16.60
CA ASP A 71 25.44 8.64 -16.07
C ASP A 71 25.33 8.72 -14.54
N ILE A 72 26.27 8.07 -13.86
CA ILE A 72 26.40 8.10 -12.41
C ILE A 72 27.83 8.46 -12.04
N SER A 73 27.98 9.33 -11.02
CA SER A 73 29.31 9.72 -10.53
C SER A 73 30.08 8.50 -10.03
N ARG A 74 31.41 8.60 -10.14
CA ARG A 74 32.33 7.54 -9.70
C ARG A 74 32.18 7.26 -8.20
N GLU A 75 31.93 8.29 -7.42
CA GLU A 75 31.76 8.26 -5.98
C GLU A 75 30.51 7.45 -5.61
N HIS A 76 29.37 7.74 -6.23
CA HIS A 76 28.12 7.02 -5.98
C HIS A 76 28.19 5.56 -6.47
N PHE A 77 28.75 5.33 -7.66
CA PHE A 77 28.95 3.98 -8.17
C PHE A 77 29.86 3.16 -7.25
N SER A 78 30.96 3.75 -6.77
CA SER A 78 31.85 3.09 -5.81
C SER A 78 31.16 2.79 -4.49
N ALA A 79 30.27 3.68 -4.02
CA ALA A 79 29.50 3.46 -2.80
C ALA A 79 28.52 2.28 -2.96
N LEU A 80 27.78 2.25 -4.08
CA LEU A 80 26.87 1.15 -4.43
C LEU A 80 27.59 -0.20 -4.49
N VAL A 81 28.70 -0.29 -5.24
CA VAL A 81 29.47 -1.53 -5.37
C VAL A 81 30.03 -1.98 -4.02
N LYS A 82 30.53 -1.04 -3.20
CA LYS A 82 31.03 -1.37 -1.86
C LYS A 82 29.93 -1.95 -0.98
N LYS A 83 28.71 -1.40 -1.03
CA LYS A 83 27.58 -1.91 -0.25
C LYS A 83 27.09 -3.26 -0.78
N LEU A 84 26.94 -3.41 -2.09
CA LEU A 84 26.55 -4.66 -2.76
C LEU A 84 27.45 -5.85 -2.40
N VAL A 85 28.77 -5.65 -2.44
CA VAL A 85 29.75 -6.71 -2.18
C VAL A 85 29.75 -7.14 -0.71
N LEU A 86 29.46 -6.21 0.20
CA LEU A 86 29.39 -6.49 1.64
C LEU A 86 28.03 -7.01 2.10
N ASP A 87 27.00 -6.94 1.24
CA ASP A 87 25.66 -7.39 1.55
C ASP A 87 25.61 -8.91 1.64
N ASP A 88 24.87 -9.49 2.58
CA ASP A 88 24.72 -10.93 2.72
C ASP A 88 23.43 -11.45 2.06
N GLU A 89 22.53 -10.56 1.64
CA GLU A 89 21.26 -10.91 1.02
C GLU A 89 21.32 -10.84 -0.51
N ASP A 90 21.49 -11.99 -1.15
CA ASP A 90 21.64 -12.08 -2.61
C ASP A 90 20.50 -11.40 -3.40
N LYS A 91 19.27 -11.46 -2.86
CA LYS A 91 18.08 -10.81 -3.43
C LYS A 91 18.21 -9.29 -3.55
N LYS A 92 19.00 -8.62 -2.70
CA LYS A 92 19.18 -7.17 -2.77
C LYS A 92 19.95 -6.70 -4.00
N THR A 93 20.62 -7.61 -4.71
CA THR A 93 21.30 -7.30 -5.97
C THR A 93 20.37 -6.60 -6.94
N GLU A 94 19.13 -7.09 -7.07
CA GLU A 94 18.12 -6.48 -7.95
C GLU A 94 17.74 -5.07 -7.50
N TYR A 95 17.56 -4.85 -6.20
CA TYR A 95 17.28 -3.52 -5.66
C TYR A 95 18.43 -2.54 -5.90
N TYR A 96 19.68 -2.98 -5.78
CA TYR A 96 20.84 -2.14 -6.12
C TYR A 96 20.90 -1.82 -7.61
N ILE A 97 20.60 -2.78 -8.50
CA ILE A 97 20.54 -2.55 -9.95
C ILE A 97 19.54 -1.42 -10.23
N ARG A 98 18.30 -1.58 -9.76
CA ARG A 98 17.21 -0.61 -9.99
C ARG A 98 17.51 0.74 -9.39
N LEU A 99 18.02 0.78 -8.16
CA LEU A 99 18.45 2.02 -7.52
C LEU A 99 19.51 2.74 -8.36
N THR A 100 20.49 2.01 -8.91
CA THR A 100 21.58 2.61 -9.71
C THR A 100 21.03 3.32 -10.94
N VAL A 101 20.17 2.64 -11.71
CA VAL A 101 19.54 3.21 -12.91
C VAL A 101 18.66 4.40 -12.54
N SER A 102 17.85 4.27 -11.49
CA SER A 102 16.97 5.33 -11.02
C SER A 102 17.72 6.57 -10.54
N LEU A 103 18.84 6.41 -9.81
CA LEU A 103 19.66 7.52 -9.34
C LEU A 103 20.44 8.20 -10.48
N ALA A 104 20.84 7.47 -11.51
CA ALA A 104 21.47 8.06 -12.69
C ALA A 104 20.50 8.96 -13.46
N ARG A 105 19.22 8.55 -13.54
CA ARG A 105 18.16 9.30 -14.23
C ARG A 105 17.51 10.38 -13.38
N SER A 106 17.75 10.41 -12.07
CA SER A 106 17.12 11.37 -11.17
C SER A 106 17.84 12.71 -11.15
N SER A 107 17.07 13.77 -10.91
CA SER A 107 17.56 15.14 -10.69
C SER A 107 17.99 15.41 -9.24
N LEU A 108 18.18 14.35 -8.43
CA LEU A 108 18.59 14.48 -7.04
C LEU A 108 20.02 15.04 -6.94
N ASN A 109 20.32 15.75 -5.85
CA ASN A 109 21.68 16.16 -5.55
C ASN A 109 22.52 14.99 -4.99
N ASP A 110 23.83 15.19 -4.86
CA ASP A 110 24.77 14.14 -4.43
C ASP A 110 24.46 13.60 -3.03
N ASP A 111 24.10 14.47 -2.08
CA ASP A 111 23.77 14.08 -0.71
C ASP A 111 22.48 13.24 -0.66
N GLU A 112 21.47 13.60 -1.45
CA GLU A 112 20.23 12.83 -1.60
C GLU A 112 20.47 11.45 -2.23
N LYS A 113 21.31 11.38 -3.28
CA LYS A 113 21.69 10.09 -3.90
C LYS A 113 22.40 9.20 -2.89
N LEU A 114 23.36 9.75 -2.14
CA LEU A 114 24.08 9.00 -1.12
C LEU A 114 23.17 8.56 0.04
N PHE A 115 22.21 9.39 0.42
CA PHE A 115 21.17 9.03 1.41
C PHE A 115 20.44 7.75 0.99
N PHE A 116 19.90 7.66 -0.23
CA PHE A 116 19.18 6.46 -0.68
C PHE A 116 20.08 5.22 -0.77
N ILE A 117 21.34 5.37 -1.18
CA ILE A 117 22.33 4.28 -1.16
C ILE A 117 22.52 3.75 0.27
N HIS A 118 22.64 4.66 1.24
CA HIS A 118 22.80 4.30 2.65
C HIS A 118 21.55 3.65 3.22
N ILE A 119 20.37 4.19 2.95
CA ILE A 119 19.09 3.62 3.36
C ILE A 119 18.94 2.19 2.81
N LEU A 120 19.05 1.98 1.49
CA LEU A 120 18.91 0.65 0.90
C LEU A 120 19.92 -0.34 1.51
N SER A 121 21.17 0.11 1.74
CA SER A 121 22.18 -0.75 2.37
C SER A 121 21.86 -1.12 3.82
N GLY A 122 21.14 -0.25 4.54
CA GLY A 122 20.78 -0.45 5.94
C GLY A 122 19.53 -1.29 6.16
N LEU A 123 18.71 -1.48 5.12
CA LEU A 123 17.49 -2.29 5.15
C LEU A 123 17.78 -3.73 4.74
N THR A 124 17.14 -4.68 5.42
CA THR A 124 17.11 -6.08 4.99
C THR A 124 16.07 -6.30 3.90
N CYS A 125 16.09 -7.44 3.20
CA CYS A 125 15.02 -7.81 2.27
C CYS A 125 13.66 -7.82 2.99
N PHE A 126 13.62 -8.31 4.23
CA PHE A 126 12.38 -8.32 5.00
C PHE A 126 11.90 -6.90 5.30
N ASP A 127 12.79 -5.96 5.62
CA ASP A 127 12.41 -4.57 5.86
C ASP A 127 11.84 -3.90 4.59
N ILE A 128 12.44 -4.18 3.44
CA ILE A 128 11.99 -3.68 2.12
C ILE A 128 10.60 -4.25 1.78
N GLU A 129 10.41 -5.55 1.96
CA GLU A 129 9.12 -6.20 1.74
C GLU A 129 8.04 -5.70 2.71
N TYR A 130 8.41 -5.47 3.96
CA TYR A 130 7.52 -4.88 4.96
C TYR A 130 7.13 -3.45 4.56
N ALA A 131 8.09 -2.65 4.08
CA ALA A 131 7.84 -1.29 3.60
C ALA A 131 6.92 -1.28 2.39
N ARG A 132 7.13 -2.19 1.42
CA ARG A 132 6.24 -2.39 0.27
C ARG A 132 4.82 -2.76 0.71
N LYS A 133 4.68 -3.72 1.62
CA LYS A 133 3.37 -4.11 2.16
C LYS A 133 2.69 -2.96 2.89
N LEU A 134 3.44 -2.19 3.68
CA LEU A 134 2.93 -1.02 4.37
C LEU A 134 2.41 0.02 3.37
N TYR A 135 3.20 0.35 2.35
CA TYR A 135 2.80 1.25 1.26
C TYR A 135 1.49 0.81 0.60
N ILE A 136 1.37 -0.46 0.21
CA ILE A 136 0.17 -1.02 -0.40
C ILE A 136 -1.04 -0.92 0.54
N THR A 137 -0.88 -1.30 1.81
CA THR A 137 -2.00 -1.26 2.78
C THR A 137 -2.48 0.15 3.11
N THR A 138 -1.60 1.14 2.95
CA THR A 138 -1.90 2.55 3.18
C THR A 138 -2.49 3.22 1.94
N SER A 139 -2.06 2.82 0.74
CA SER A 139 -2.41 3.50 -0.51
C SER A 139 -3.59 2.86 -1.25
N SER A 140 -3.90 1.58 -0.96
CA SER A 140 -4.81 0.79 -1.78
C SER A 140 -5.93 0.14 -0.94
N PRO A 141 -7.20 0.21 -1.40
CA PRO A 141 -8.33 -0.45 -0.74
C PRO A 141 -8.31 -1.96 -0.99
N ILE A 142 -7.91 -2.72 0.03
CA ILE A 142 -7.77 -4.19 -0.05
C ILE A 142 -8.94 -4.94 0.61
N LYS A 143 -9.21 -6.17 0.14
CA LYS A 143 -10.27 -7.01 0.73
C LYS A 143 -9.96 -7.38 2.18
N GLY A 144 -11.00 -7.62 2.96
CA GLY A 144 -10.94 -8.03 4.37
C GLY A 144 -10.93 -6.86 5.37
N TYR A 145 -10.72 -5.62 4.90
CA TYR A 145 -10.65 -4.43 5.76
C TYR A 145 -11.69 -3.40 5.36
N LYS A 146 -12.30 -2.69 6.31
CA LYS A 146 -13.28 -1.64 5.98
C LYS A 146 -12.63 -0.39 5.40
N SER A 147 -11.41 -0.06 5.81
CA SER A 147 -10.62 1.08 5.32
C SER A 147 -9.13 0.74 5.22
N THR A 148 -8.39 1.56 4.49
CA THR A 148 -6.91 1.55 4.43
C THR A 148 -6.28 1.73 5.81
N VAL A 149 -6.88 2.59 6.65
CA VAL A 149 -6.47 2.78 8.06
C VAL A 149 -6.50 1.46 8.85
N LEU A 150 -7.58 0.68 8.74
CA LEU A 150 -7.68 -0.60 9.45
C LEU A 150 -6.71 -1.65 8.90
N ALA A 151 -6.46 -1.63 7.59
CA ALA A 151 -5.45 -2.48 6.97
C ALA A 151 -4.05 -2.17 7.49
N GLN A 152 -3.68 -0.88 7.54
CA GLN A 152 -2.41 -0.42 8.08
C GLN A 152 -2.24 -0.82 9.55
N VAL A 153 -3.23 -0.52 10.40
CA VAL A 153 -3.19 -0.86 11.84
C VAL A 153 -3.04 -2.37 12.02
N SER A 154 -3.73 -3.18 11.23
CA SER A 154 -3.57 -4.64 11.27
C SER A 154 -2.15 -5.11 10.94
N LEU A 155 -1.42 -4.40 10.09
CA LEU A 155 -0.03 -4.70 9.74
C LEU A 155 0.96 -4.20 10.81
N THR A 156 0.77 -2.97 11.30
CA THR A 156 1.69 -2.34 12.25
C THR A 156 1.51 -2.85 13.68
N SER A 157 0.35 -3.41 14.03
CA SER A 157 0.09 -4.05 15.32
C SER A 157 0.60 -5.51 15.41
N GLN A 158 1.28 -6.03 14.39
CA GLN A 158 1.83 -7.39 14.43
C GLN A 158 2.92 -7.52 15.49
N LYS A 159 2.76 -8.50 16.40
CA LYS A 159 3.69 -8.73 17.52
C LYS A 159 4.88 -9.63 17.17
N SER A 160 5.12 -9.90 15.89
CA SER A 160 6.27 -10.71 15.49
C SER A 160 7.56 -9.90 15.62
N GLY A 161 8.64 -10.52 16.11
CA GLY A 161 9.91 -9.83 16.32
C GLY A 161 10.47 -9.19 15.03
N MET A 162 10.25 -9.83 13.87
CA MET A 162 10.64 -9.29 12.57
C MET A 162 9.83 -8.05 12.21
N ALA A 163 8.49 -8.09 12.31
CA ALA A 163 7.65 -6.92 12.01
C ALA A 163 7.97 -5.73 12.93
N LEU A 164 8.15 -5.97 14.23
CA LEU A 164 8.52 -4.93 15.19
C LEU A 164 9.89 -4.31 14.86
N ARG A 165 10.87 -5.14 14.51
CA ARG A 165 12.20 -4.66 14.10
C ARG A 165 12.11 -3.82 12.82
N SER A 166 11.38 -4.28 11.81
CA SER A 166 11.23 -3.57 10.54
C SER A 166 10.54 -2.23 10.71
N LEU A 167 9.42 -2.19 11.43
CA LEU A 167 8.73 -0.93 11.69
C LEU A 167 9.64 0.08 12.41
N ASN A 168 10.35 -0.35 13.46
CA ASN A 168 11.32 0.51 14.15
C ASN A 168 12.47 0.94 13.22
N LYS A 169 12.92 0.06 12.32
CA LYS A 169 13.96 0.38 11.35
C LYS A 169 13.48 1.44 10.37
N LEU A 170 12.27 1.33 9.82
CA LEU A 170 11.68 2.34 8.95
C LEU A 170 11.53 3.69 9.67
N ILE A 171 11.12 3.69 10.95
CA ILE A 171 11.03 4.91 11.76
C ILE A 171 12.39 5.56 11.95
N THR A 172 13.38 4.79 12.42
CA THR A 172 14.74 5.30 12.69
C THR A 172 15.50 5.69 11.43
N SER A 173 15.10 5.15 10.28
CA SER A 173 15.59 5.54 8.95
C SER A 173 14.87 6.75 8.37
N GLY A 174 13.88 7.32 9.06
CA GLY A 174 13.13 8.49 8.60
C GLY A 174 12.17 8.22 7.45
N LEU A 175 11.78 6.96 7.23
CA LEU A 175 10.89 6.54 6.13
C LEU A 175 9.41 6.54 6.52
N VAL A 176 9.12 6.43 7.81
CA VAL A 176 7.76 6.52 8.36
C VAL A 176 7.81 7.23 9.70
N TYR A 177 6.69 7.82 10.09
CA TYR A 177 6.55 8.42 11.41
C TYR A 177 5.16 8.17 11.98
N GLU A 178 5.09 8.18 13.30
CA GLU A 178 3.84 8.02 14.04
C GLU A 178 2.98 9.29 13.89
N ASP A 179 1.72 9.11 13.51
CA ASP A 179 0.77 10.23 13.47
C ASP A 179 0.30 10.57 14.89
N ARG A 180 0.95 11.56 15.50
CA ARG A 180 0.66 12.00 16.88
C ARG A 180 -0.45 13.05 16.96
N ALA A 181 -1.21 13.23 15.90
CA ALA A 181 -2.36 14.14 15.90
C ALA A 181 -3.53 13.53 16.71
N GLY A 182 -3.52 13.68 18.04
CA GLY A 182 -4.67 13.35 18.89
C GLY A 182 -4.33 12.64 20.21
N GLU A 183 -5.36 12.03 20.82
CA GLU A 183 -5.24 11.21 22.03
C GLU A 183 -4.27 10.03 21.82
N ILE A 184 -3.57 9.63 22.88
CA ILE A 184 -2.68 8.46 22.87
C ILE A 184 -3.51 7.21 22.53
N GLN A 185 -3.36 6.70 21.31
CA GLN A 185 -4.05 5.50 20.85
C GLN A 185 -3.23 4.24 21.15
N ALA A 186 -3.89 3.15 21.54
CA ALA A 186 -3.23 1.87 21.79
C ALA A 186 -2.56 1.27 20.53
N ASN A 187 -3.03 1.65 19.34
CA ASN A 187 -2.44 1.29 18.06
C ASN A 187 -2.31 2.57 17.20
N PRO A 188 -1.13 3.21 17.18
CA PRO A 188 -0.96 4.44 16.43
C PRO A 188 -0.99 4.18 14.93
N MET A 189 -1.46 5.18 14.19
CA MET A 189 -1.34 5.21 12.73
C MET A 189 0.06 5.70 12.35
N PHE A 190 0.52 5.28 11.17
CA PHE A 190 1.83 5.69 10.64
C PHE A 190 1.65 6.44 9.33
N LYS A 191 2.37 7.54 9.16
CA LYS A 191 2.45 8.27 7.90
C LYS A 191 3.71 7.87 7.17
N LEU A 192 3.58 7.71 5.86
CA LEU A 192 4.70 7.45 4.95
C LEU A 192 5.35 8.81 4.63
N THR A 193 6.67 8.84 4.53
CA THR A 193 7.37 10.05 4.07
C THR A 193 7.59 10.01 2.56
N ASP A 194 7.83 11.18 1.96
CA ASP A 194 8.22 11.28 0.55
C ASP A 194 9.48 10.46 0.25
N GLU A 195 10.41 10.33 1.22
CA GLU A 195 11.60 9.51 1.07
C GLU A 195 11.26 8.02 0.92
N LEU A 196 10.25 7.51 1.64
CA LEU A 196 9.82 6.13 1.46
C LEU A 196 9.20 5.92 0.08
N GLU A 197 8.33 6.81 -0.35
CA GLU A 197 7.69 6.73 -1.67
C GLU A 197 8.74 6.76 -2.79
N ARG A 198 9.73 7.66 -2.68
CA ARG A 198 10.86 7.73 -3.63
C ARG A 198 11.71 6.47 -3.60
N LEU A 199 12.06 5.97 -2.41
CA LEU A 199 12.85 4.73 -2.29
C LEU A 199 12.14 3.56 -2.98
N LEU A 200 10.85 3.36 -2.68
CA LEU A 200 10.05 2.30 -3.30
C LEU A 200 9.96 2.50 -4.81
N GLY A 201 9.71 3.73 -5.28
CA GLY A 201 9.69 4.08 -6.70
C GLY A 201 11.03 3.87 -7.42
N PHE A 202 12.16 3.90 -6.70
CA PHE A 202 13.48 3.61 -7.27
C PHE A 202 13.79 2.11 -7.38
N ILE A 203 13.25 1.29 -6.48
CA ILE A 203 13.64 -0.13 -6.36
C ILE A 203 12.56 -1.12 -6.82
N PHE A 204 11.34 -0.65 -7.09
CA PHE A 204 10.22 -1.44 -7.58
C PHE A 204 9.70 -0.92 -8.91
N HIS A 205 9.18 -1.81 -9.76
CA HIS A 205 8.32 -1.38 -10.87
C HIS A 205 6.98 -0.91 -10.31
N LYS A 206 6.25 -0.09 -11.07
CA LYS A 206 4.92 0.39 -10.64
C LYS A 206 3.99 -0.78 -10.30
N ASP A 207 3.99 -1.81 -11.14
CA ASP A 207 3.14 -3.00 -10.95
C ASP A 207 3.50 -3.81 -9.68
N ASP A 208 4.74 -3.67 -9.16
CA ASP A 208 5.14 -4.34 -7.92
C ASP A 208 4.55 -3.65 -6.68
N LEU A 209 4.02 -2.43 -6.83
CA LEU A 209 3.41 -1.62 -5.77
C LEU A 209 1.88 -1.72 -5.76
N GLU A 210 1.32 -2.65 -6.54
CA GLU A 210 -0.10 -2.98 -6.55
C GLU A 210 -0.41 -4.17 -5.61
N PRO A 211 -1.63 -4.28 -5.04
CA PRO A 211 -2.00 -5.38 -4.13
C PRO A 211 -1.69 -6.79 -4.67
N GLU A 212 -1.91 -7.00 -5.96
CA GLU A 212 -1.77 -8.28 -6.65
C GLU A 212 -0.35 -8.82 -6.60
N ALA A 213 0.66 -7.93 -6.60
CA ALA A 213 2.07 -8.29 -6.50
C ALA A 213 2.40 -8.98 -5.17
N LEU A 214 1.57 -8.79 -4.14
CA LEU A 214 1.66 -9.45 -2.84
C LEU A 214 0.63 -10.56 -2.65
N SER A 215 -0.04 -10.99 -3.72
CA SER A 215 -1.19 -11.91 -3.63
C SER A 215 -2.29 -11.40 -2.68
N ILE A 216 -2.44 -10.08 -2.59
CA ILE A 216 -3.51 -9.42 -1.84
C ILE A 216 -4.61 -9.06 -2.84
N GLU A 217 -5.85 -9.46 -2.54
CA GLU A 217 -6.97 -9.15 -3.42
C GLU A 217 -7.43 -7.69 -3.24
N PRO A 218 -7.54 -6.90 -4.33
CA PRO A 218 -8.15 -5.57 -4.28
C PRO A 218 -9.67 -5.69 -4.08
N LYS A 219 -10.30 -4.63 -3.56
CA LYS A 219 -11.77 -4.59 -3.51
C LYS A 219 -12.37 -4.46 -4.90
N GLU A 220 -13.56 -5.04 -5.08
CA GLU A 220 -14.33 -4.81 -6.30
C GLU A 220 -14.84 -3.37 -6.34
N GLU A 221 -14.53 -2.64 -7.41
CA GLU A 221 -14.94 -1.24 -7.56
C GLU A 221 -16.33 -1.11 -8.18
N TYR A 222 -17.14 -0.21 -7.60
CA TYR A 222 -18.44 0.22 -8.11
C TYR A 222 -18.50 1.75 -7.99
N ASP A 223 -19.35 2.39 -8.78
CA ASP A 223 -19.63 3.82 -8.56
C ASP A 223 -20.61 3.99 -7.39
N VAL A 224 -21.61 3.10 -7.32
CA VAL A 224 -22.67 3.14 -6.30
C VAL A 224 -22.97 1.75 -5.75
N ILE A 225 -23.12 1.66 -4.43
CA ILE A 225 -23.66 0.47 -3.76
C ILE A 225 -24.98 0.83 -3.09
N ILE A 226 -26.05 0.13 -3.46
CA ILE A 226 -27.35 0.27 -2.81
C ILE A 226 -27.43 -0.79 -1.72
N ILE A 227 -27.57 -0.37 -0.47
CA ILE A 227 -27.77 -1.26 0.67
C ILE A 227 -29.27 -1.47 0.82
N GLU A 228 -29.71 -2.70 0.56
CA GLU A 228 -31.08 -3.15 0.79
C GLU A 228 -31.35 -3.21 2.29
N SER A 229 -32.02 -2.19 2.82
CA SER A 229 -32.34 -2.11 4.25
C SER A 229 -33.66 -2.82 4.54
N SER A 230 -33.65 -3.74 5.52
CA SER A 230 -34.80 -4.42 6.15
C SER A 230 -35.87 -5.01 5.21
N GLU A 231 -36.71 -5.90 5.74
CA GLU A 231 -37.83 -6.45 4.95
C GLU A 231 -38.88 -5.39 4.59
N ILE A 232 -38.95 -4.26 5.31
CA ILE A 232 -39.97 -3.22 5.09
C ILE A 232 -39.71 -2.46 3.79
N TYR A 233 -38.46 -2.28 3.41
CA TYR A 233 -38.09 -1.53 2.21
C TYR A 233 -37.52 -2.43 1.10
N SER A 234 -37.38 -3.74 1.33
CA SER A 234 -36.98 -4.67 0.27
C SER A 234 -37.92 -4.62 -0.95
N GLY A 235 -37.34 -4.72 -2.16
CA GLY A 235 -38.11 -4.77 -3.42
C GLY A 235 -38.03 -3.54 -4.33
N ALA A 236 -39.04 -2.67 -4.32
CA ALA A 236 -39.27 -1.68 -5.40
C ALA A 236 -38.25 -0.52 -5.43
N TYR A 237 -37.84 0.00 -4.26
CA TYR A 237 -36.90 1.13 -4.21
C TYR A 237 -35.49 0.79 -4.74
N PRO A 238 -34.80 -0.31 -4.33
CA PRO A 238 -33.43 -0.54 -4.75
C PRO A 238 -33.39 -0.86 -6.25
N ASN A 239 -34.41 -1.55 -6.76
CA ASN A 239 -34.53 -1.88 -8.17
C ASN A 239 -34.80 -0.64 -9.06
N SER A 240 -35.60 0.31 -8.58
CA SER A 240 -35.88 1.54 -9.33
C SER A 240 -34.61 2.39 -9.50
N ILE A 241 -33.90 2.65 -8.39
CA ILE A 241 -32.63 3.39 -8.43
C ILE A 241 -31.59 2.64 -9.25
N TYR A 242 -31.46 1.32 -9.04
CA TYR A 242 -30.54 0.48 -9.81
C TYR A 242 -30.76 0.60 -11.32
N ARG A 243 -32.02 0.50 -11.78
CA ARG A 243 -32.35 0.62 -13.20
C ARG A 243 -32.03 2.00 -13.75
N SER A 244 -32.37 3.06 -13.01
CA SER A 244 -32.11 4.44 -13.40
C SER A 244 -30.61 4.71 -13.57
N LEU A 245 -29.81 4.36 -12.57
CA LEU A 245 -28.36 4.55 -12.60
C LEU A 245 -27.68 3.67 -13.65
N LYS A 246 -28.09 2.40 -13.78
CA LYS A 246 -27.53 1.48 -14.79
C LYS A 246 -27.83 1.93 -16.21
N ALA A 247 -29.03 2.49 -16.46
CA ALA A 247 -29.38 3.04 -17.77
C ALA A 247 -28.47 4.22 -18.18
N ALA A 248 -27.91 4.93 -17.20
CA ALA A 248 -26.92 5.98 -17.41
C ALA A 248 -25.46 5.48 -17.47
N GLY A 249 -25.23 4.16 -17.51
CA GLY A 249 -23.89 3.57 -17.60
C GLY A 249 -23.12 3.51 -16.29
N ILE A 250 -23.75 3.81 -15.15
CA ILE A 250 -23.11 3.78 -13.84
C ILE A 250 -22.95 2.33 -13.36
N LYS A 251 -21.78 1.99 -12.79
CA LYS A 251 -21.53 0.65 -12.23
C LYS A 251 -22.15 0.54 -10.84
N VAL A 252 -23.29 -0.14 -10.74
CA VAL A 252 -24.08 -0.27 -9.50
C VAL A 252 -24.17 -1.71 -9.03
N CYS A 253 -24.09 -1.94 -7.72
CA CYS A 253 -24.52 -3.20 -7.11
C CYS A 253 -25.51 -2.99 -5.95
N ILE A 254 -26.27 -4.05 -5.65
CA ILE A 254 -27.20 -4.09 -4.52
C ILE A 254 -26.62 -5.08 -3.51
N GLU A 255 -26.55 -4.68 -2.24
CA GLU A 255 -26.00 -5.46 -1.14
C GLU A 255 -26.98 -5.51 0.03
N LYS A 256 -26.97 -6.60 0.80
CA LYS A 256 -27.92 -6.78 1.91
C LYS A 256 -27.59 -5.96 3.15
N ASN A 257 -26.31 -5.64 3.35
CA ASN A 257 -25.86 -4.92 4.53
C ASN A 257 -24.53 -4.20 4.26
N GLU A 258 -24.07 -3.43 5.25
CA GLU A 258 -22.82 -2.67 5.21
C GLU A 258 -21.55 -3.55 5.26
N ASP A 259 -21.63 -4.86 5.52
CA ASP A 259 -20.44 -5.72 5.60
C ASP A 259 -19.76 -5.89 4.23
N CYS A 260 -20.50 -5.64 3.14
CA CYS A 260 -19.97 -5.59 1.77
C CYS A 260 -18.79 -4.61 1.61
N ILE A 261 -18.66 -3.60 2.48
CA ILE A 261 -17.54 -2.64 2.47
C ILE A 261 -16.20 -3.35 2.63
N THR A 262 -16.16 -4.53 3.25
CA THR A 262 -14.91 -5.30 3.42
C THR A 262 -14.41 -5.91 2.11
N THR A 263 -15.27 -6.09 1.11
CA THR A 263 -14.94 -6.72 -0.18
C THR A 263 -15.17 -5.80 -1.39
N LYS A 264 -15.96 -4.74 -1.23
CA LYS A 264 -16.37 -3.82 -2.30
C LYS A 264 -16.04 -2.37 -1.94
N LEU A 265 -15.76 -1.58 -2.98
CA LEU A 265 -15.47 -0.15 -2.90
C LEU A 265 -16.49 0.60 -3.74
N ALA A 266 -17.01 1.71 -3.21
CA ALA A 266 -17.80 2.65 -3.99
C ALA A 266 -17.64 4.09 -3.54
N LYS A 267 -17.91 5.02 -4.47
CA LYS A 267 -17.91 6.47 -4.22
C LYS A 267 -19.12 6.85 -3.37
N TYR A 268 -20.28 6.30 -3.72
CA TYR A 268 -21.54 6.55 -3.01
C TYR A 268 -22.22 5.26 -2.56
N PHE A 269 -22.92 5.37 -1.43
CA PHE A 269 -23.78 4.33 -0.90
C PHE A 269 -25.19 4.89 -0.77
N ILE A 270 -26.20 4.10 -1.11
CA ILE A 270 -27.59 4.48 -0.95
C ILE A 270 -28.23 3.52 0.03
N SER A 271 -28.81 4.04 1.12
CA SER A 271 -29.51 3.20 2.11
C SER A 271 -30.76 3.89 2.60
N VAL A 272 -31.73 3.10 3.08
CA VAL A 272 -32.93 3.63 3.71
C VAL A 272 -32.87 3.32 5.21
N LYS A 273 -33.26 4.27 6.05
CA LYS A 273 -33.46 4.03 7.48
C LYS A 273 -34.86 4.45 7.88
N THR A 274 -35.47 3.68 8.77
CA THR A 274 -36.72 4.08 9.40
C THR A 274 -36.45 5.19 10.41
N GLY A 275 -37.29 6.21 10.39
CA GLY A 275 -37.40 7.20 11.44
C GLY A 275 -38.86 7.39 11.83
N SER A 276 -39.06 8.08 12.95
CA SER A 276 -40.36 8.50 13.40
C SER A 276 -40.29 9.91 13.97
N GLY A 277 -41.38 10.66 13.83
CA GLY A 277 -41.42 12.06 14.24
C GLY A 277 -42.79 12.69 14.02
N LEU A 278 -42.93 13.92 14.49
CA LEU A 278 -44.15 14.70 14.26
C LEU A 278 -44.17 15.24 12.82
N ASN A 279 -45.29 15.08 12.13
CA ASN A 279 -45.53 15.76 10.86
C ASN A 279 -45.83 17.26 11.10
N GLY A 280 -46.01 18.03 10.02
CA GLY A 280 -46.34 19.46 10.09
C GLY A 280 -47.68 19.79 10.76
N GLU A 281 -48.48 18.78 11.06
CA GLU A 281 -49.80 18.87 11.71
C GLU A 281 -49.75 18.40 13.18
N GLY A 282 -48.58 17.98 13.67
CA GLY A 282 -48.38 17.50 15.04
C GLY A 282 -48.78 16.03 15.26
N GLU A 283 -48.96 15.24 14.20
CA GLU A 283 -49.22 13.80 14.29
C GLU A 283 -47.93 13.01 14.22
N TRP A 284 -47.84 11.94 15.01
CA TRP A 284 -46.68 11.06 15.01
C TRP A 284 -46.73 10.10 13.81
N ILE A 285 -45.76 10.20 12.91
CA ILE A 285 -45.68 9.39 11.70
C ILE A 285 -44.37 8.61 11.62
N GLU A 286 -44.43 7.44 10.99
CA GLU A 286 -43.26 6.66 10.58
C GLU A 286 -42.88 7.00 9.13
N PHE A 287 -41.58 7.12 8.88
CA PHE A 287 -41.05 7.46 7.57
C PHE A 287 -39.79 6.66 7.26
N GLY A 288 -39.54 6.45 5.97
CA GLY A 288 -38.25 6.02 5.45
C GLY A 288 -37.46 7.24 4.98
N GLN A 289 -36.24 7.39 5.48
CA GLN A 289 -35.29 8.38 4.96
C GLN A 289 -34.27 7.67 4.07
N ILE A 290 -34.27 8.02 2.78
CA ILE A 290 -33.34 7.51 1.77
C ILE A 290 -32.11 8.42 1.79
N TYR A 291 -30.94 7.87 2.09
CA TYR A 291 -29.68 8.61 2.19
C TYR A 291 -28.78 8.31 1.00
N VAL A 292 -28.10 9.33 0.51
CA VAL A 292 -26.87 9.24 -0.29
C VAL A 292 -25.70 9.52 0.63
N LEU A 293 -24.89 8.49 0.84
CA LEU A 293 -23.76 8.49 1.74
C LEU A 293 -22.47 8.50 0.92
N LYS A 294 -21.55 9.42 1.21
CA LYS A 294 -20.20 9.43 0.65
C LYS A 294 -19.27 8.73 1.61
N ARG A 295 -18.43 7.82 1.10
CA ARG A 295 -17.46 7.10 1.94
C ARG A 295 -16.36 8.04 2.42
N LEU A 296 -16.05 7.95 3.72
CA LEU A 296 -14.88 8.58 4.36
C LEU A 296 -13.84 7.48 4.58
N ASP A 297 -12.70 7.56 3.88
CA ASP A 297 -11.62 6.58 4.09
C ASP A 297 -10.76 6.87 5.33
N SER A 298 -10.95 8.05 5.94
CA SER A 298 -10.05 8.62 6.95
C SER A 298 -10.46 8.43 8.42
N SER A 299 -11.67 7.95 8.72
CA SER A 299 -12.19 8.01 10.09
C SER A 299 -12.43 6.62 10.72
N SER A 300 -11.89 6.43 11.93
CA SER A 300 -12.03 5.22 12.73
C SER A 300 -13.42 5.04 13.36
N LYS A 301 -14.29 6.08 13.32
CA LYS A 301 -15.60 6.10 13.99
C LYS A 301 -16.80 6.22 13.05
N ARG A 302 -16.65 6.82 11.86
CA ARG A 302 -17.70 6.96 10.83
C ARG A 302 -17.15 6.68 9.43
N PHE A 303 -17.72 5.71 8.74
CA PHE A 303 -17.31 5.33 7.39
C PHE A 303 -17.99 6.17 6.30
N TYR A 304 -18.97 6.99 6.69
CA TYR A 304 -19.83 7.72 5.77
C TYR A 304 -20.13 9.13 6.25
N GLU A 305 -20.32 10.02 5.29
CA GLU A 305 -20.92 11.34 5.44
C GLU A 305 -22.22 11.41 4.64
N ASN A 306 -23.25 12.04 5.21
CA ASN A 306 -24.51 12.24 4.50
C ASN A 306 -24.36 13.42 3.53
N GLU A 307 -24.57 13.16 2.24
CA GLU A 307 -24.51 14.19 1.19
C GLU A 307 -25.88 14.70 0.80
N HIS A 308 -26.88 13.82 0.81
CA HIS A 308 -28.24 14.14 0.41
C HIS A 308 -29.22 13.12 0.99
N SER A 309 -30.43 13.54 1.30
CA SER A 309 -31.48 12.62 1.71
C SER A 309 -32.86 13.09 1.29
N GLU A 310 -33.74 12.11 1.10
CA GLU A 310 -35.15 12.30 0.82
C GLU A 310 -35.96 11.55 1.87
N THR A 311 -37.01 12.19 2.40
CA THR A 311 -37.87 11.62 3.43
C THR A 311 -39.23 11.29 2.82
N VAL A 312 -39.66 10.05 2.99
CA VAL A 312 -40.91 9.54 2.42
C VAL A 312 -41.68 8.78 3.50
N SER A 313 -42.99 8.96 3.59
CA SER A 313 -43.80 8.22 4.57
C SER A 313 -43.73 6.71 4.30
N ILE A 314 -43.76 5.90 5.36
CA ILE A 314 -43.67 4.43 5.24
C ILE A 314 -44.80 3.84 4.38
N SER A 315 -45.97 4.49 4.34
CA SER A 315 -47.13 4.08 3.53
C SER A 315 -46.88 4.16 2.03
N ASN A 316 -45.92 4.97 1.57
CA ASN A 316 -45.58 5.06 0.14
C ASN A 316 -44.61 3.95 -0.29
N PHE A 317 -43.93 3.28 0.65
CA PHE A 317 -42.97 2.21 0.33
C PHE A 317 -43.64 0.87 0.01
N LYS A 318 -44.78 0.56 0.63
CA LYS A 318 -45.54 -0.66 0.38
C LYS A 318 -47.04 -0.40 0.49
N PRO A 319 -47.87 -0.99 -0.39
CA PRO A 319 -49.31 -1.00 -0.19
C PRO A 319 -49.64 -1.71 1.12
N LYS A 320 -50.58 -1.17 1.90
CA LYS A 320 -51.21 -1.93 3.00
C LYS A 320 -52.07 -3.03 2.38
N ASP A 321 -52.23 -4.14 3.10
CA ASP A 321 -53.10 -5.24 2.64
C ASP A 321 -54.50 -4.71 2.30
N ASN A 322 -54.95 -4.96 1.06
CA ASN A 322 -56.22 -4.49 0.47
C ASN A 322 -56.37 -2.97 0.27
N ASP A 323 -55.28 -2.21 0.15
CA ASP A 323 -55.35 -0.76 -0.06
C ASP A 323 -55.49 -0.37 -1.55
N GLN A 324 -56.71 0.02 -1.96
CA GLN A 324 -56.97 0.59 -3.29
C GLN A 324 -56.44 2.03 -3.44
N THR A 325 -55.87 2.62 -2.37
CA THR A 325 -55.39 4.02 -2.34
C THR A 325 -53.86 4.14 -2.33
N TYR A 326 -53.13 3.04 -2.56
CA TYR A 326 -51.67 3.07 -2.65
C TYR A 326 -51.19 4.03 -3.75
N ASP A 327 -50.51 5.10 -3.33
CA ASP A 327 -49.86 6.04 -4.22
C ASP A 327 -48.33 6.02 -4.02
N ALA A 328 -47.61 5.56 -5.05
CA ALA A 328 -46.15 5.53 -5.10
C ALA A 328 -45.55 6.84 -5.65
N SER A 329 -46.35 7.86 -5.98
CA SER A 329 -45.88 9.09 -6.64
C SER A 329 -44.77 9.79 -5.86
N LEU A 330 -44.96 9.99 -4.56
CA LEU A 330 -43.98 10.63 -3.68
C LEU A 330 -42.69 9.81 -3.55
N LEU A 331 -42.81 8.48 -3.47
CA LEU A 331 -41.65 7.61 -3.48
C LEU A 331 -40.89 7.74 -4.81
N ASN A 332 -41.58 7.69 -5.95
CA ASN A 332 -40.95 7.79 -7.26
C ASN A 332 -40.24 9.15 -7.45
N ILE A 333 -40.82 10.25 -6.97
CA ILE A 333 -40.18 11.57 -6.97
C ILE A 333 -38.88 11.54 -6.16
N ALA A 334 -38.95 11.04 -4.92
CA ALA A 334 -37.77 10.91 -4.07
C ALA A 334 -36.67 10.04 -4.70
N LEU A 335 -37.03 8.88 -5.27
CA LEU A 335 -36.06 8.00 -5.93
C LEU A 335 -35.43 8.65 -7.17
N ASN A 336 -36.19 9.43 -7.93
CA ASN A 336 -35.68 10.19 -9.07
C ASN A 336 -34.74 11.30 -8.61
N ASN A 337 -35.05 12.02 -7.52
CA ASN A 337 -34.17 13.04 -6.96
C ASN A 337 -32.85 12.45 -6.48
N ILE A 338 -32.89 11.31 -5.77
CA ILE A 338 -31.70 10.57 -5.32
C ILE A 338 -30.84 10.15 -6.52
N ALA A 339 -31.45 9.56 -7.56
CA ALA A 339 -30.73 9.15 -8.76
C ALA A 339 -30.13 10.36 -9.49
N ALA A 340 -30.90 11.44 -9.67
CA ALA A 340 -30.43 12.67 -10.31
C ALA A 340 -29.27 13.31 -9.54
N PHE A 341 -29.34 13.36 -8.20
CA PHE A 341 -28.25 13.85 -7.36
C PHE A 341 -26.96 13.07 -7.61
N VAL A 342 -27.03 11.74 -7.58
CA VAL A 342 -25.88 10.86 -7.81
C VAL A 342 -25.32 11.03 -9.23
N LEU A 343 -26.17 11.07 -10.24
CA LEU A 343 -25.75 11.27 -11.63
C LEU A 343 -25.06 12.61 -11.83
N ASN A 344 -25.58 13.70 -11.24
CA ASN A 344 -24.96 15.01 -11.32
C ASN A 344 -23.58 15.03 -10.64
N ARG A 345 -23.36 14.22 -9.60
CA ARG A 345 -22.07 14.12 -8.91
C ARG A 345 -21.05 13.23 -9.63
N LEU A 346 -21.52 12.19 -10.33
CA LEU A 346 -20.67 11.23 -11.03
C LEU A 346 -20.40 11.61 -12.49
N SER A 347 -21.20 12.49 -13.08
CA SER A 347 -20.96 13.02 -14.41
C SER A 347 -19.70 13.90 -14.39
N PRO A 348 -18.77 13.75 -15.35
CA PRO A 348 -17.64 14.65 -15.45
C PRO A 348 -18.16 16.08 -15.64
N THR A 349 -17.67 17.00 -14.82
CA THR A 349 -17.89 18.44 -15.04
C THR A 349 -17.25 18.76 -16.39
N THR A 350 -18.08 18.91 -17.42
CA THR A 350 -17.67 19.31 -18.77
C THR A 350 -17.00 20.67 -18.76
#